data_AF-A0ABD5ZD94-F1
#
_entry.id   AF-A0ABD5ZD94-F1
#
_cell.length_a   1.000
_cell.length_b   1.000
_cell.length_c   1.000
_cell.angle_alpha   90.00
_cell.angle_beta   90.00
_cell.angle_gamma   90.00
#
_symmetry.space_group_name_H-M   'P 1'
#
loop_
_entity.id
_entity.type
_entity.pdbx_description
1 polymer ?
#
loop_
_entity_poly.entity_id
_entity_poly.type
_entity_poly.pdbx_seq_one_letter_code
_entity_poly.pdbx_strand_id
1 'polypeptide(L)'
;MEWSPRAILGSLQLPVAGVGFGLLVLTLLYANSIPPSPPQSDGFVEGLAGFFILVFGAIGFVLLVAGLLIPPGPGYGIHFTRKQRWLFAYALAAPLVGVGAFLASLTLSAAVGGLFEAAVSVFFVALSTAPLALLAGLGWKAVQVATARI
;
A
#
# COMPACT_ATOMS: atom_id res chain seq x y z
N MET A 1 10.27 -5.36 35.32
CA MET A 1 10.89 -5.31 33.98
C MET A 1 10.46 -4.01 33.33
N GLU A 2 11.32 -2.99 33.30
CA GLU A 2 11.02 -1.77 32.56
C GLU A 2 11.21 -2.03 31.07
N TRP A 3 10.13 -1.94 30.32
CA TRP A 3 10.17 -2.12 28.88
C TRP A 3 10.80 -0.86 28.28
N SER A 4 11.93 -0.99 27.58
CA SER A 4 12.49 0.16 26.87
C SER A 4 11.46 0.67 25.83
N PRO A 5 11.34 1.99 25.60
CA PRO A 5 10.42 2.54 24.62
C PRO A 5 10.58 1.93 23.21
N ARG A 6 11.80 1.53 22.86
CA ARG A 6 12.11 0.79 21.63
C ARG A 6 11.48 -0.59 21.57
N ALA A 7 11.43 -1.31 22.69
CA ALA A 7 10.80 -2.64 22.75
C ALA A 7 9.28 -2.55 22.59
N ILE A 8 8.65 -1.52 23.19
CA ILE A 8 7.21 -1.26 23.05
C ILE A 8 6.86 -0.86 21.62
N LEU A 9 7.61 0.08 21.03
CA LEU A 9 7.35 0.49 19.64
C LEU A 9 7.62 -0.65 18.67
N GLY A 10 8.68 -1.44 18.89
CA GLY A 10 9.02 -2.56 18.03
C GLY A 10 8.04 -3.74 18.10
N SER A 11 7.29 -3.89 19.20
CA SER A 11 6.24 -4.90 19.28
C SER A 11 5.03 -4.59 18.41
N LEU A 12 4.85 -3.32 17.99
CA LEU A 12 3.77 -2.90 17.10
C LEU A 12 4.01 -3.27 15.64
N GLN A 13 5.23 -3.65 15.24
CA GLN A 13 5.57 -3.96 13.85
C GLN A 13 4.61 -5.00 13.23
N LEU A 14 4.50 -6.16 13.87
CA LEU A 14 3.68 -7.28 13.38
C LEU A 14 2.18 -7.05 13.58
N PRO A 15 1.68 -6.54 14.71
CA PRO A 15 0.26 -6.21 14.86
C PRO A 15 -0.23 -5.21 13.82
N VAL A 16 0.49 -4.11 13.61
CA VAL A 16 0.10 -3.07 12.64
C VAL A 16 0.16 -3.62 11.21
N ALA A 17 1.26 -4.30 10.86
CA ALA A 17 1.39 -4.93 9.56
C ALA A 17 0.31 -6.00 9.32
N GLY A 18 0.00 -6.80 10.35
CA GLY A 18 -1.00 -7.85 10.32
C GLY A 18 -2.42 -7.31 10.14
N VAL A 19 -2.79 -6.23 10.84
CA VAL A 19 -4.07 -5.54 10.64
C VAL A 19 -4.16 -5.00 9.22
N GLY A 20 -3.11 -4.35 8.72
CA GLY A 20 -3.07 -3.85 7.35
C GLY A 20 -3.24 -4.95 6.30
N PHE A 21 -2.51 -6.06 6.47
CA PHE A 21 -2.62 -7.24 5.60
C PHE A 21 -4.01 -7.87 5.66
N GLY A 22 -4.57 -8.06 6.86
CA GLY A 22 -5.92 -8.59 7.04
C GLY A 22 -6.98 -7.73 6.37
N LEU A 23 -6.88 -6.40 6.51
CA LEU A 23 -7.78 -5.46 5.85
C LEU A 23 -7.66 -5.53 4.32
N LEU A 24 -6.45 -5.66 3.77
CA LEU A 24 -6.24 -5.87 2.33
C LEU A 24 -6.90 -7.16 1.84
N VAL A 25 -6.68 -8.27 2.54
CA VAL A 25 -7.28 -9.56 2.19
C VAL A 25 -8.80 -9.48 2.22
N LEU A 26 -9.39 -8.91 3.27
CA LEU A 26 -10.83 -8.72 3.37
C LEU A 26 -11.35 -7.84 2.23
N THR A 27 -10.68 -6.73 1.95
CA THR A 27 -11.04 -5.81 0.86
C THR A 27 -11.06 -6.55 -0.48
N LEU A 28 -10.06 -7.38 -0.78
CA LEU A 28 -10.02 -8.17 -2.00
C LEU A 28 -11.14 -9.21 -2.06
N LEU A 29 -11.44 -9.87 -0.94
CA LEU A 29 -12.55 -10.84 -0.88
C LEU A 29 -13.89 -10.16 -1.15
N TYR A 30 -14.14 -9.00 -0.53
CA TYR A 30 -15.37 -8.24 -0.74
C TYR A 30 -15.47 -7.61 -2.13
N ALA A 31 -14.34 -7.22 -2.74
CA ALA A 31 -14.33 -6.66 -4.10
C ALA A 31 -14.85 -7.66 -5.13
N ASN A 32 -14.50 -8.95 -4.95
CA ASN A 32 -14.95 -10.02 -5.82
C ASN A 32 -16.39 -10.50 -5.54
N SER A 33 -17.01 -10.02 -4.45
CA SER A 33 -18.37 -10.40 -4.07
C SER A 33 -19.41 -9.31 -4.29
N ILE A 34 -19.01 -8.14 -4.83
CA ILE A 34 -19.98 -7.10 -5.22
C ILE A 34 -20.84 -7.63 -6.38
N PRO A 35 -22.17 -7.73 -6.22
CA PRO A 35 -23.04 -8.11 -7.32
C PRO A 35 -23.09 -6.98 -8.36
N PRO A 36 -23.17 -7.31 -9.66
CA PRO A 36 -23.29 -6.31 -10.70
C PRO A 36 -24.60 -5.52 -10.54
N SER A 37 -24.58 -4.22 -10.82
CA SER A 37 -25.78 -3.41 -10.79
C SER A 37 -26.83 -3.94 -11.78
N PRO A 38 -28.13 -3.94 -11.41
CA PRO A 38 -29.20 -4.23 -12.34
C PRO A 38 -29.14 -3.30 -13.56
N PRO A 39 -29.52 -3.74 -14.78
CA PRO A 39 -29.42 -2.92 -15.99
C PRO A 39 -30.20 -1.59 -15.97
N GLN A 40 -31.12 -1.45 -15.03
CA GLN A 40 -31.99 -0.28 -14.84
C GLN A 40 -31.49 0.66 -13.74
N SER A 41 -30.41 0.30 -13.04
CA SER A 41 -29.78 1.13 -12.01
C SER A 41 -28.81 2.12 -12.65
N ASP A 42 -28.70 3.30 -12.05
CA ASP A 42 -27.67 4.30 -12.32
C ASP A 42 -26.26 3.87 -11.86
N GLY A 43 -26.12 2.69 -11.24
CA GLY A 43 -24.85 2.15 -10.76
C GLY A 43 -24.28 2.86 -9.54
N PHE A 44 -25.04 3.77 -8.90
CA PHE A 44 -24.54 4.58 -7.79
C PHE A 44 -24.09 3.73 -6.60
N VAL A 45 -24.87 2.71 -6.23
CA VAL A 45 -24.58 1.83 -5.09
C VAL A 45 -23.32 1.00 -5.33
N GLU A 46 -23.16 0.47 -6.55
CA GLU A 46 -21.95 -0.26 -6.94
C GLU A 46 -20.72 0.65 -6.94
N GLY A 47 -20.85 1.87 -7.49
CA GLY A 47 -19.78 2.88 -7.45
C GLY A 47 -19.40 3.27 -6.02
N LEU A 48 -20.38 3.45 -5.14
CA LEU A 48 -20.16 3.76 -3.72
C LEU A 48 -19.47 2.59 -2.99
N ALA A 49 -19.89 1.36 -3.25
CA ALA A 49 -19.23 0.17 -2.71
C ALA A 49 -17.78 0.07 -3.19
N GLY A 50 -17.53 0.29 -4.49
CA GLY A 50 -16.20 0.34 -5.08
C GLY A 50 -15.31 1.42 -4.45
N PHE A 51 -15.87 2.61 -4.19
CA PHE A 51 -15.17 3.68 -3.48
C PHE A 51 -14.73 3.27 -2.07
N PHE A 52 -15.63 2.69 -1.26
CA PHE A 52 -15.27 2.23 0.08
C PHE A 52 -14.23 1.11 0.05
N ILE A 53 -14.34 0.17 -0.89
CA ILE A 53 -13.32 -0.87 -1.10
C ILE A 53 -11.96 -0.25 -1.40
N LEU A 54 -11.90 0.76 -2.28
CA LEU A 54 -10.65 1.45 -2.57
C LEU A 54 -10.07 2.13 -1.32
N VAL A 55 -10.90 2.81 -0.53
CA VAL A 55 -10.49 3.48 0.72
C VAL A 55 -9.96 2.46 1.74
N PHE A 56 -10.69 1.38 2.01
CA PHE A 56 -10.24 0.34 2.94
C PHE A 56 -8.98 -0.38 2.45
N GLY A 57 -8.88 -0.64 1.14
CA GLY A 57 -7.67 -1.19 0.53
C GLY A 57 -6.46 -0.27 0.70
N ALA A 58 -6.63 1.04 0.46
CA ALA A 58 -5.59 2.03 0.66
C ALA A 58 -5.14 2.12 2.13
N ILE A 59 -6.08 2.15 3.07
CA ILE A 59 -5.79 2.13 4.51
C ILE A 59 -5.03 0.85 4.89
N GLY A 60 -5.50 -0.31 4.44
CA GLY A 60 -4.85 -1.59 4.69
C GLY A 60 -3.43 -1.64 4.15
N PHE A 61 -3.22 -1.14 2.94
CA PHE A 61 -1.89 -1.01 2.33
C PHE A 61 -0.96 -0.10 3.12
N VAL A 62 -1.44 1.08 3.51
CA VAL A 62 -0.65 2.03 4.31
C VAL A 62 -0.27 1.42 5.65
N LEU A 63 -1.22 0.78 6.36
CA LEU A 63 -0.95 0.09 7.62
C LEU A 63 0.07 -1.04 7.46
N LEU A 64 -0.04 -1.83 6.40
CA LEU A 64 0.90 -2.89 6.09
C LEU A 64 2.33 -2.33 5.91
N VAL A 65 2.48 -1.38 4.99
CA VAL A 65 3.79 -0.78 4.66
C VAL A 65 4.38 -0.03 5.86
N ALA A 66 3.57 0.79 6.55
CA ALA A 66 4.00 1.52 7.73
C ALA A 66 4.39 0.58 8.87
N GLY A 67 3.60 -0.48 9.10
CA GLY A 67 3.90 -1.52 10.07
C GLY A 67 5.26 -2.18 9.80
N LEU A 68 5.57 -2.53 8.55
CA LEU A 68 6.85 -3.12 8.18
C LEU A 68 8.06 -2.17 8.32
N LEU A 69 7.82 -0.85 8.24
CA LEU A 69 8.84 0.18 8.46
C LEU A 69 9.23 0.36 9.94
N ILE A 70 8.33 -0.01 10.86
CA ILE A 70 8.59 0.04 12.30
C ILE A 70 9.83 -0.82 12.61
N PRO A 71 10.87 -0.27 13.27
CA PRO A 71 12.02 -1.07 13.68
C PRO A 71 11.60 -2.20 14.64
N PRO A 72 12.06 -3.44 14.42
CA PRO A 72 11.72 -4.56 15.31
C PRO A 72 12.25 -4.35 16.72
N GLY A 73 11.54 -4.90 17.70
CA GLY A 73 11.96 -4.92 19.10
C GLY A 73 12.99 -6.03 19.37
N PRO A 74 13.66 -6.02 20.54
CA PRO A 74 14.56 -7.10 20.93
C PRO A 74 13.80 -8.43 20.96
N GLY A 75 14.24 -9.41 20.17
CA GLY A 75 13.63 -10.75 20.13
C GLY A 75 12.23 -10.82 19.49
N TYR A 76 11.73 -9.73 18.89
CA TYR A 76 10.39 -9.69 18.30
C TYR A 76 10.37 -8.92 16.98
N GLY A 77 9.66 -9.45 15.98
CA GLY A 77 9.47 -8.81 14.67
C GLY A 77 10.44 -9.26 13.58
N ILE A 78 10.36 -8.61 12.42
CA ILE A 78 11.13 -8.96 11.22
C ILE A 78 12.22 -7.93 10.98
N HIS A 79 13.45 -8.41 10.91
CA HIS A 79 14.62 -7.58 10.64
C HIS A 79 14.80 -7.39 9.13
N PHE A 80 14.50 -6.18 8.66
CA PHE A 80 14.73 -5.76 7.28
C PHE A 80 16.04 -4.98 7.13
N THR A 81 16.75 -5.23 6.03
CA THR A 81 17.95 -4.45 5.66
C THR A 81 17.57 -3.02 5.27
N ARG A 82 18.56 -2.11 5.26
CA ARG A 82 18.34 -0.72 4.83
C ARG A 82 17.70 -0.62 3.43
N LYS A 83 18.11 -1.48 2.49
CA LYS A 83 17.57 -1.51 1.13
C LYS A 83 16.12 -1.98 1.08
N GLN A 84 15.77 -3.00 1.85
CA GLN A 84 14.37 -3.48 1.97
C GLN A 84 13.46 -2.41 2.58
N ARG A 85 13.92 -1.69 3.61
CA ARG A 85 13.17 -0.58 4.19
C ARG A 85 12.97 0.58 3.23
N TRP A 86 13.96 0.86 2.37
CA TRP A 86 13.80 1.86 1.32
C TRP A 86 12.70 1.50 0.33
N LEU A 87 12.54 0.22 -0.01
CA LEU A 87 11.43 -0.23 -0.86
C LEU A 87 10.07 0.01 -0.20
N PHE A 88 9.95 -0.23 1.11
CA PHE A 88 8.72 0.07 1.85
C PHE A 88 8.46 1.58 1.96
N ALA A 89 9.50 2.39 2.22
CA ALA A 89 9.36 3.84 2.23
C ALA A 89 8.94 4.39 0.86
N TYR A 90 9.52 3.85 -0.22
CA TYR A 90 9.10 4.15 -1.58
C TYR A 90 7.65 3.73 -1.82
N ALA A 91 7.25 2.52 -1.41
CA ALA A 91 5.88 2.04 -1.56
C ALA A 91 4.85 2.96 -0.89
N LEU A 92 5.21 3.58 0.23
CA LEU A 92 4.36 4.55 0.93
C LEU A 92 4.33 5.92 0.23
N ALA A 93 5.47 6.39 -0.28
CA ALA A 93 5.62 7.72 -0.86
C ALA A 93 5.17 7.80 -2.33
N ALA A 94 5.38 6.75 -3.12
CA ALA A 94 5.12 6.74 -4.56
C ALA A 94 3.66 7.09 -4.92
N PRO A 95 2.62 6.56 -4.22
CA PRO A 95 1.24 6.96 -4.49
C PRO A 95 1.00 8.45 -4.23
N LEU A 96 1.58 9.02 -3.18
CA LEU A 96 1.44 10.44 -2.85
C LEU A 96 2.11 11.33 -3.90
N VAL A 97 3.30 10.95 -4.34
CA VAL A 97 4.00 11.62 -5.45
C VAL A 97 3.21 11.51 -6.74
N GLY A 98 2.61 10.33 -7.01
CA GLY A 98 1.72 10.11 -8.14
C GLY A 98 0.50 11.04 -8.12
N VAL A 99 -0.19 11.15 -6.99
CA VAL A 99 -1.31 12.09 -6.81
C VAL A 99 -0.85 13.53 -7.05
N GLY A 100 0.29 13.94 -6.47
CA GLY A 100 0.83 15.29 -6.67
C GLY A 100 1.15 15.59 -8.13
N ALA A 101 1.80 14.65 -8.83
CA ALA A 101 2.12 14.75 -10.24
C ALA A 101 0.84 14.82 -11.10
N PHE A 102 -0.16 13.99 -10.77
CA PHE A 102 -1.47 14.00 -11.43
C PHE A 102 -2.15 15.37 -11.29
N LEU A 103 -2.28 15.88 -10.07
CA LEU A 103 -2.90 17.19 -9.82
C LEU A 103 -2.14 18.32 -10.52
N ALA A 104 -0.81 18.31 -10.50
CA ALA A 104 0.01 19.27 -11.23
C ALA A 104 -0.18 19.19 -12.75
N SER A 105 -0.35 17.99 -13.30
CA SER A 105 -0.63 17.83 -14.73
C SER A 105 -2.05 18.25 -15.12
N LEU A 106 -3.04 18.13 -14.22
CA LEU A 106 -4.38 18.69 -14.45
C LEU A 106 -4.34 20.22 -14.52
N THR A 107 -3.61 20.87 -13.62
CA THR A 107 -3.47 22.34 -13.64
C THR A 107 -2.72 22.82 -14.88
N LEU A 108 -1.67 22.11 -15.30
CA LEU A 108 -0.99 22.42 -16.57
C LEU A 108 -1.86 22.14 -17.80
N SER A 109 -2.65 21.06 -17.80
CA SER A 109 -3.53 20.72 -18.92
C SER A 109 -4.63 21.77 -19.11
N ALA A 110 -5.09 22.42 -18.04
CA ALA A 110 -6.02 23.54 -18.13
C ALA A 110 -5.40 24.78 -18.80
N ALA A 111 -4.07 24.92 -18.75
CA ALA A 111 -3.34 26.05 -19.33
C ALA A 111 -2.83 25.78 -20.76
N VAL A 112 -2.44 24.53 -21.08
CA VAL A 112 -1.73 24.19 -22.33
C VAL A 112 -2.52 23.22 -23.23
N GLY A 113 -3.54 22.52 -22.70
CA GLY A 113 -4.34 21.54 -23.43
C GLY A 113 -3.60 20.22 -23.70
N GLY A 114 -4.35 19.10 -23.75
CA GLY A 114 -3.86 17.83 -24.29
C GLY A 114 -2.96 16.95 -23.39
N LEU A 115 -2.84 17.25 -22.08
CA LEU A 115 -1.98 16.48 -21.17
C LEU A 115 -2.73 15.48 -20.27
N PHE A 116 -4.07 15.45 -20.33
CA PHE A 116 -4.90 14.65 -19.43
C PHE A 116 -4.64 13.14 -19.55
N GLU A 117 -4.53 12.58 -20.75
CA GLU A 117 -4.31 11.14 -20.93
C GLU A 117 -2.93 10.69 -20.44
N ALA A 118 -1.91 11.51 -20.68
CA ALA A 118 -0.55 11.29 -20.18
C ALA A 118 -0.51 11.36 -18.65
N ALA A 119 -1.23 12.32 -18.05
CA ALA A 119 -1.39 12.47 -16.61
C ALA A 119 -1.97 11.21 -15.96
N VAL A 120 -3.07 10.71 -16.50
CA VAL A 120 -3.74 9.49 -16.04
C VAL A 120 -2.80 8.29 -16.15
N SER A 121 -2.09 8.15 -17.28
CA SER A 121 -1.15 7.05 -17.50
C SER A 121 0.01 7.06 -16.49
N VAL A 122 0.64 8.22 -16.28
CA VAL A 122 1.74 8.39 -15.31
C VAL A 122 1.26 8.09 -13.89
N PHE A 123 0.05 8.52 -13.54
CA PHE A 123 -0.56 8.23 -12.25
C PHE A 123 -0.72 6.72 -12.02
N PHE A 124 -1.30 5.99 -12.98
CA PHE A 124 -1.48 4.55 -12.85
C PHE A 124 -0.16 3.79 -12.80
N VAL A 125 0.84 4.21 -13.59
CA VAL A 125 2.19 3.64 -13.51
C VAL A 125 2.77 3.85 -12.11
N ALA A 126 2.75 5.08 -11.59
CA ALA A 126 3.25 5.38 -10.24
C ALA A 126 2.48 4.65 -9.12
N LEU A 127 1.18 4.46 -9.29
CA LEU A 127 0.36 3.73 -8.33
C LEU A 127 0.71 2.24 -8.33
N SER A 128 0.96 1.65 -9.51
CA SER A 128 1.29 0.23 -9.66
C SER A 128 2.69 -0.14 -9.14
N THR A 129 3.63 0.80 -9.07
CA THR A 129 4.98 0.51 -8.57
C THR A 129 5.03 0.32 -7.05
N ALA A 130 4.08 0.90 -6.31
CA ALA A 130 4.00 0.78 -4.86
C ALA A 130 3.80 -0.68 -4.38
N PRO A 131 2.79 -1.44 -4.84
CA PRO A 131 2.65 -2.85 -4.47
C PRO A 131 3.83 -3.70 -4.96
N LEU A 132 4.41 -3.40 -6.12
CA LEU A 132 5.60 -4.09 -6.62
C LEU A 132 6.81 -3.90 -5.69
N ALA A 133 7.04 -2.68 -5.18
CA ALA A 133 8.11 -2.41 -4.24
C ALA A 133 7.92 -3.14 -2.90
N LEU A 134 6.67 -3.19 -2.40
CA LEU A 134 6.32 -3.98 -1.22
C LEU A 134 6.63 -5.47 -1.45
N LEU A 135 6.15 -6.04 -2.55
CA LEU A 135 6.36 -7.45 -2.91
C LEU A 135 7.85 -7.76 -3.11
N ALA A 136 8.60 -6.87 -3.76
CA ALA A 136 10.04 -7.03 -3.93
C ALA A 136 10.79 -7.03 -2.59
N GLY A 137 10.42 -6.14 -1.66
CA GLY A 137 11.02 -6.09 -0.32
C GLY A 137 10.74 -7.35 0.50
N LEU A 138 9.50 -7.84 0.47
CA LEU A 138 9.08 -9.07 1.15
C LEU A 138 9.71 -10.32 0.50
N GLY A 139 9.66 -10.42 -0.82
CA GLY A 139 10.23 -11.52 -1.58
C GLY A 139 11.75 -11.63 -1.39
N TRP A 140 12.46 -10.51 -1.40
CA TRP A 140 13.88 -10.49 -1.06
C TRP A 140 14.13 -11.04 0.35
N LYS A 141 13.34 -10.62 1.34
CA LYS A 141 13.48 -11.13 2.70
C LYS A 141 13.20 -12.63 2.79
N ALA A 142 12.19 -13.12 2.08
CA ALA A 142 11.85 -14.54 2.03
C ALA A 142 13.01 -15.38 1.45
N VAL A 143 13.62 -14.93 0.34
CA VAL A 143 14.79 -15.60 -0.27
C VAL A 143 15.96 -15.65 0.69
N GLN A 144 16.29 -14.54 1.38
CA GLN A 144 17.38 -14.52 2.37
C GLN A 144 17.16 -15.50 3.52
N VAL A 145 15.91 -15.67 3.96
CA VAL A 145 15.58 -16.62 5.03
C VAL A 145 15.67 -18.07 4.52
N ALA A 146 15.25 -18.32 3.28
CA ALA A 146 15.33 -19.65 2.68
C ALA A 146 16.78 -20.09 2.47
N THR A 147 17.65 -19.21 1.96
CA THR A 147 19.06 -19.53 1.72
C THR A 147 19.88 -19.69 3.00
N ALA A 148 19.53 -18.99 4.08
CA ALA A 148 20.20 -19.14 5.37
C ALA A 148 19.86 -20.45 6.13
N ARG A 149 18.88 -21.22 5.63
CA ARG A 149 18.45 -22.51 6.21
C ARG A 149 19.04 -23.72 5.48
N ILE A 150 19.72 -23.50 4.36
CA ILE A 150 20.43 -24.51 3.55
C ILE A 150 21.90 -24.50 3.97
#